data_AF-A0A9X3NE37-F1
#
_entry.id   AF-A0A9X3NE37-F1
#
_cell.length_a   1.000
_cell.length_b   1.000
_cell.length_c   1.000
_cell.angle_alpha   90.00
_cell.angle_beta   90.00
_cell.angle_gamma   90.00
#
_symmetry.space_group_name_H-M   'P 1'
#
loop_
_entity.id
_entity.type
_entity.pdbx_description
1 polymer ?
#
loop_
_entity_poly.entity_id
_entity_poly.type
_entity_poly.pdbx_seq_one_letter_code
_entity_poly.pdbx_strand_id
1 'polypeptide(L)'
;MLDLPVPDPGPPGPFATMPWLRATVSRFANAETHARRRALAEARLATLDPAELAAAASRAKATADAAPHDPSAAPRGLAVAGDAFPGVPVAYLPVAVLAAATGVADPVAAITHTRVVAAAYHPGTDAPGADGALAELVDLLPAGEPEALAQHVALLVQACEATAGLIRGDTLPVKATKRVAADGTVVAVDLTGRPFGEGPRRCPGEWHARALAEALR
;
A
#
# COMPACT_ATOMS: atom_id res chain seq x y z
N MET A 1 -3.13 17.51 17.91
CA MET A 1 -3.04 17.94 16.49
C MET A 1 -3.40 16.83 15.51
N LEU A 2 -3.13 15.55 15.80
CA LEU A 2 -3.49 14.48 14.86
C LEU A 2 -5.00 14.30 14.64
N ASP A 3 -5.83 14.71 15.62
CA ASP A 3 -7.29 14.71 15.54
C ASP A 3 -7.88 15.84 14.67
N LEU A 4 -7.03 16.78 14.21
CA LEU A 4 -7.47 17.79 13.26
C LEU A 4 -7.91 17.15 11.92
N PRO A 5 -8.77 17.81 11.14
CA PRO A 5 -9.13 17.35 9.81
C PRO A 5 -7.92 17.22 8.88
N VAL A 6 -7.96 16.29 7.94
CA VAL A 6 -7.02 16.28 6.79
C VAL A 6 -7.48 17.26 5.72
N PRO A 7 -6.54 17.83 4.94
CA PRO A 7 -6.89 18.68 3.80
C PRO A 7 -7.75 17.95 2.76
N ASP A 8 -8.60 18.72 2.09
CA ASP A 8 -9.38 18.23 0.95
C ASP A 8 -8.42 17.77 -0.18
N PRO A 9 -8.59 16.55 -0.73
CA PRO A 9 -7.76 16.06 -1.83
C PRO A 9 -8.00 16.76 -3.18
N GLY A 10 -9.02 17.60 -3.29
CA GLY A 10 -9.46 18.24 -4.54
C GLY A 10 -10.70 17.55 -5.13
N PRO A 11 -11.20 18.07 -6.28
CA PRO A 11 -12.40 17.52 -6.91
C PRO A 11 -12.20 16.07 -7.37
N PRO A 12 -13.26 15.23 -7.30
CA PRO A 12 -13.19 13.86 -7.81
C PRO A 12 -13.04 13.86 -9.34
N GLY A 13 -12.33 12.86 -9.86
CA GLY A 13 -12.19 12.60 -11.30
C GLY A 13 -12.91 11.32 -11.74
N PRO A 14 -12.73 10.92 -13.02
CA PRO A 14 -13.24 9.67 -13.55
C PRO A 14 -12.74 8.44 -12.75
N PHE A 15 -13.50 7.36 -12.76
CA PHE A 15 -13.11 6.10 -12.14
C PHE A 15 -11.69 5.65 -12.59
N ALA A 16 -10.93 5.05 -11.67
CA ALA A 16 -9.55 4.59 -11.88
C ALA A 16 -8.52 5.71 -12.23
N THR A 17 -8.83 6.97 -11.93
CA THR A 17 -7.86 8.09 -12.02
C THR A 17 -7.35 8.51 -10.63
N MET A 18 -6.20 9.18 -10.57
CA MET A 18 -5.63 9.67 -9.30
C MET A 18 -6.56 10.63 -8.55
N PRO A 19 -7.27 11.58 -9.21
CA PRO A 19 -8.29 12.38 -8.53
C PRO A 19 -9.42 11.52 -7.94
N TRP A 20 -9.88 10.49 -8.64
CA TRP A 20 -10.85 9.54 -8.09
C TRP A 20 -10.29 8.80 -6.87
N LEU A 21 -9.09 8.23 -6.95
CA LEU A 21 -8.48 7.49 -5.85
C LEU A 21 -8.36 8.38 -4.61
N ARG A 22 -7.79 9.59 -4.76
CA ARG A 22 -7.60 10.53 -3.65
C ARG A 22 -8.93 10.95 -3.03
N ALA A 23 -9.97 11.19 -3.83
CA ALA A 23 -11.31 11.52 -3.34
C ALA A 23 -12.04 10.33 -2.68
N THR A 24 -11.56 9.09 -2.87
CA THR A 24 -12.26 7.86 -2.46
C THR A 24 -11.57 7.11 -1.32
N VAL A 25 -10.26 7.29 -1.11
CA VAL A 25 -9.54 6.65 0.00
C VAL A 25 -9.90 7.26 1.36
N SER A 26 -9.85 6.44 2.42
CA SER A 26 -10.02 6.90 3.80
C SER A 26 -8.97 7.94 4.22
N ARG A 27 -7.74 7.84 3.69
CA ARG A 27 -6.60 8.70 4.06
C ARG A 27 -6.85 10.20 3.92
N PHE A 28 -7.68 10.59 2.95
CA PHE A 28 -8.01 12.00 2.67
C PHE A 28 -9.47 12.35 3.01
N ALA A 29 -10.16 11.48 3.75
CA ALA A 29 -11.51 11.71 4.21
C ALA A 29 -11.54 12.18 5.68
N ASN A 30 -12.66 12.78 6.09
CA ASN A 30 -12.92 13.21 7.46
C ASN A 30 -14.23 12.61 8.01
N ALA A 31 -14.37 12.65 9.34
CA ALA A 31 -15.59 12.24 10.07
C ALA A 31 -16.17 10.86 9.63
N GLU A 32 -17.48 10.80 9.40
CA GLU A 32 -18.20 9.57 9.05
C GLU A 32 -17.71 8.95 7.73
N THR A 33 -17.40 9.77 6.72
CA THR A 33 -16.83 9.30 5.45
C THR A 33 -15.48 8.60 5.68
N HIS A 34 -14.64 9.15 6.55
CA HIS A 34 -13.40 8.48 6.97
C HIS A 34 -13.69 7.16 7.67
N ALA A 35 -14.59 7.15 8.66
CA ALA A 35 -14.91 5.94 9.43
C ALA A 35 -15.42 4.81 8.52
N ARG A 36 -16.37 5.11 7.63
CA ARG A 36 -16.96 4.16 6.68
C ARG A 36 -15.93 3.58 5.71
N ARG A 37 -15.09 4.42 5.10
CA ARG A 37 -14.05 3.97 4.17
C ARG A 37 -12.93 3.22 4.89
N ARG A 38 -12.56 3.65 6.09
CA ARG A 38 -11.56 2.98 6.93
C ARG A 38 -12.01 1.57 7.30
N ALA A 39 -13.29 1.38 7.63
CA ALA A 39 -13.86 0.08 7.94
C ALA A 39 -13.68 -0.93 6.79
N LEU A 40 -13.72 -0.50 5.53
CA LEU A 40 -13.45 -1.36 4.37
C LEU A 40 -11.99 -1.85 4.33
N ALA A 41 -11.03 -0.98 4.66
CA ALA A 41 -9.61 -1.35 4.75
C ALA A 41 -9.36 -2.28 5.95
N GLU A 42 -9.98 -1.99 7.10
CA GLU A 42 -9.87 -2.81 8.30
C GLU A 42 -10.50 -4.18 8.12
N ALA A 43 -11.67 -4.27 7.49
CA ALA A 43 -12.32 -5.55 7.17
C ALA A 43 -11.42 -6.43 6.30
N ARG A 44 -10.72 -5.84 5.33
CA ARG A 44 -9.76 -6.58 4.48
C ARG A 44 -8.50 -6.98 5.25
N LEU A 45 -7.95 -6.12 6.10
CA LEU A 45 -6.80 -6.46 6.93
C LEU A 45 -7.13 -7.55 7.96
N ALA A 46 -8.38 -7.60 8.45
CA ALA A 46 -8.84 -8.59 9.41
C ALA A 46 -8.87 -10.02 8.84
N THR A 47 -8.87 -10.18 7.50
CA THR A 47 -8.77 -11.50 6.86
C THR A 47 -7.33 -11.95 6.65
N LEU A 48 -6.33 -11.13 7.03
CA LEU A 48 -4.92 -11.39 6.79
C LEU A 48 -4.19 -11.56 8.12
N ASP A 49 -3.66 -12.76 8.39
CA ASP A 49 -2.81 -12.99 9.55
C ASP A 49 -1.40 -12.41 9.29
N PRO A 50 -0.91 -11.45 10.11
CA PRO A 50 0.45 -10.93 10.00
C PRO A 50 1.55 -12.01 10.02
N ALA A 51 1.37 -13.09 10.79
CA ALA A 51 2.34 -14.18 10.88
C ALA A 51 2.41 -15.01 9.59
N GLU A 52 1.26 -15.26 8.95
CA GLU A 52 1.20 -15.95 7.66
C GLU A 52 1.82 -15.12 6.55
N LEU A 53 1.55 -13.81 6.53
CA LEU A 53 2.18 -12.88 5.58
C LEU A 53 3.70 -12.82 5.77
N ALA A 54 4.18 -12.78 7.02
CA ALA A 54 5.61 -12.82 7.33
C ALA A 54 6.26 -14.12 6.85
N ALA A 55 5.62 -15.27 7.10
CA ALA A 55 6.13 -16.55 6.64
C ALA A 55 6.17 -16.64 5.10
N ALA A 56 5.16 -16.12 4.41
CA ALA A 56 5.15 -16.02 2.95
C ALA A 56 6.28 -15.12 2.42
N ALA A 57 6.51 -13.98 3.06
CA ALA A 57 7.61 -13.08 2.72
C ALA A 57 8.99 -13.72 2.89
N SER A 58 9.22 -14.46 3.98
CA SER A 58 10.47 -15.20 4.19
C SER A 58 10.69 -16.31 3.15
N ARG A 59 9.64 -17.04 2.77
CA ARG A 59 9.70 -18.04 1.68
C ARG A 59 10.04 -17.40 0.34
N ALA A 60 9.43 -16.26 0.03
CA ALA A 60 9.71 -15.50 -1.18
C ALA A 60 11.15 -15.00 -1.24
N LYS A 61 11.65 -14.44 -0.13
CA LYS A 61 13.05 -14.02 -0.01
C LYS A 61 14.02 -15.18 -0.23
N ALA A 62 13.79 -16.31 0.45
CA ALA A 62 14.64 -17.49 0.30
C ALA A 62 14.68 -18.01 -1.15
N THR A 63 13.55 -17.94 -1.85
CA THR A 63 13.49 -18.33 -3.27
C THR A 63 14.25 -17.35 -4.17
N ALA A 64 14.17 -16.05 -3.90
CA ALA A 64 14.93 -15.04 -4.62
C ALA A 64 16.45 -15.19 -4.41
N ASP A 65 16.87 -15.54 -3.19
CA ASP A 65 18.28 -15.78 -2.85
C ASP A 65 18.82 -17.10 -3.46
N ALA A 66 17.96 -18.10 -3.66
CA ALA A 66 18.32 -19.41 -4.20
C ALA A 66 18.34 -19.49 -5.74
N ALA A 67 17.68 -18.56 -6.44
CA ALA A 67 17.66 -18.55 -7.90
C ALA A 67 19.07 -18.25 -8.45
N PRO A 68 19.69 -19.16 -9.23
CA PRO A 68 20.95 -18.85 -9.91
C PRO A 68 20.75 -17.67 -10.85
N HIS A 69 21.74 -16.78 -10.93
CA HIS A 69 21.82 -15.72 -11.94
C HIS A 69 22.14 -16.33 -13.33
N ASP A 70 21.23 -17.13 -13.89
CA ASP A 70 21.33 -17.59 -15.28
C ASP A 70 20.25 -16.89 -16.13
N PRO A 71 20.62 -15.87 -16.91
CA PRO A 71 19.68 -15.12 -17.76
C PRO A 71 19.16 -15.92 -18.97
N SER A 72 19.60 -17.16 -19.19
CA SER A 72 19.24 -17.98 -20.35
C SER A 72 18.21 -19.08 -20.09
N ALA A 73 17.85 -19.33 -18.83
CA ALA A 73 16.96 -20.43 -18.47
C ALA A 73 15.48 -20.00 -18.58
N ALA A 74 14.75 -20.59 -19.53
CA ALA A 74 13.29 -20.45 -19.61
C ALA A 74 12.61 -21.07 -18.38
N PRO A 75 11.59 -20.42 -17.79
CA PRO A 75 10.92 -20.94 -16.60
C PRO A 75 10.18 -22.24 -16.94
N ARG A 76 10.46 -23.31 -16.19
CA ARG A 76 9.74 -24.59 -16.29
C ARG A 76 8.68 -24.67 -15.19
N GLY A 77 7.43 -24.88 -15.62
CA GLY A 77 6.37 -25.44 -14.79
C GLY A 77 5.37 -24.40 -14.25
N LEU A 78 4.09 -24.75 -14.34
CA LEU A 78 2.98 -24.02 -13.73
C LEU A 78 3.20 -23.94 -12.21
N ALA A 79 3.42 -22.74 -11.67
CA ALA A 79 3.46 -22.50 -10.24
C ALA A 79 2.05 -22.67 -9.67
N VAL A 80 1.83 -23.71 -8.88
CA VAL A 80 0.73 -23.70 -7.90
C VAL A 80 1.16 -22.75 -6.78
N ALA A 81 0.25 -21.89 -6.33
CA ALA A 81 0.41 -20.88 -5.28
C ALA A 81 1.44 -21.29 -4.19
N GLY A 82 2.62 -20.66 -4.22
CA GLY A 82 3.77 -21.06 -3.42
C GLY A 82 4.89 -20.02 -3.49
N ASP A 83 4.55 -18.76 -3.23
CA ASP A 83 5.40 -17.62 -2.84
C ASP A 83 6.71 -17.32 -3.59
N ALA A 84 6.89 -17.78 -4.82
CA ALA A 84 8.01 -17.32 -5.66
C ALA A 84 7.60 -16.07 -6.46
N PHE A 85 8.34 -14.96 -6.31
CA PHE A 85 8.17 -13.74 -7.11
C PHE A 85 9.48 -13.41 -7.85
N PRO A 86 9.75 -14.07 -9.00
CA PRO A 86 11.03 -13.93 -9.70
C PRO A 86 11.34 -12.49 -10.06
N GLY A 87 12.58 -12.06 -9.79
CA GLY A 87 13.05 -10.72 -10.14
C GLY A 87 12.51 -9.57 -9.27
N VAL A 88 11.68 -9.86 -8.26
CA VAL A 88 11.18 -8.84 -7.34
C VAL A 88 12.25 -8.51 -6.28
N PRO A 89 12.67 -7.24 -6.15
CA PRO A 89 13.57 -6.85 -5.07
C PRO A 89 12.93 -7.07 -3.69
N VAL A 90 13.73 -7.51 -2.71
CA VAL A 90 13.27 -7.80 -1.33
C VAL A 90 12.42 -6.66 -0.74
N ALA A 91 12.81 -5.41 -0.99
CA ALA A 91 12.09 -4.22 -0.52
C ALA A 91 10.63 -4.11 -1.02
N TYR A 92 10.26 -4.80 -2.11
CA TYR A 92 8.92 -4.79 -2.71
C TYR A 92 8.19 -6.15 -2.60
N LEU A 93 8.79 -7.16 -1.96
CA LEU A 93 8.10 -8.39 -1.59
C LEU A 93 6.84 -8.17 -0.74
N PRO A 94 6.75 -7.18 0.17
CA PRO A 94 5.51 -6.89 0.89
C PRO A 94 4.31 -6.63 -0.03
N VAL A 95 4.52 -5.94 -1.15
CA VAL A 95 3.46 -5.65 -2.13
C VAL A 95 3.04 -6.93 -2.84
N ALA A 96 4.00 -7.76 -3.29
CA ALA A 96 3.71 -9.03 -3.94
C ALA A 96 2.94 -10.01 -3.03
N VAL A 97 3.41 -10.17 -1.78
CA VAL A 97 2.78 -11.04 -0.78
C VAL A 97 1.37 -10.56 -0.45
N LEU A 98 1.18 -9.26 -0.22
CA LEU A 98 -0.13 -8.69 0.05
C LEU A 98 -1.06 -8.82 -1.16
N ALA A 99 -0.56 -8.56 -2.37
CA ALA A 99 -1.32 -8.72 -3.61
C ALA A 99 -1.80 -10.17 -3.80
N ALA A 100 -0.89 -11.15 -3.66
CA ALA A 100 -1.23 -12.57 -3.73
C ALA A 100 -2.26 -12.96 -2.68
N ALA A 101 -2.05 -12.58 -1.42
CA ALA A 101 -2.96 -12.90 -0.31
C ALA A 101 -4.35 -12.26 -0.43
N THR A 102 -4.48 -11.21 -1.25
CA THR A 102 -5.75 -10.50 -1.48
C THR A 102 -6.38 -10.81 -2.84
N GLY A 103 -5.87 -11.82 -3.56
CA GLY A 103 -6.46 -12.32 -4.81
C GLY A 103 -6.14 -11.51 -6.06
N VAL A 104 -5.09 -10.69 -6.04
CA VAL A 104 -4.64 -9.94 -7.23
C VAL A 104 -4.13 -10.92 -8.29
N ALA A 105 -4.62 -10.78 -9.52
CA ALA A 105 -4.40 -11.75 -10.60
C ALA A 105 -2.92 -11.92 -10.98
N ASP A 106 -2.16 -10.82 -10.98
CA ASP A 106 -0.71 -10.82 -11.20
C ASP A 106 0.00 -9.95 -10.13
N PRO A 107 0.48 -10.58 -9.04
CA PRO A 107 1.18 -9.88 -7.98
C PRO A 107 2.48 -9.19 -8.41
N VAL A 108 3.16 -9.67 -9.46
CA VAL A 108 4.41 -9.09 -9.94
C VAL A 108 4.13 -7.84 -10.77
N ALA A 109 3.16 -7.90 -11.70
CA ALA A 109 2.70 -6.72 -12.43
C ALA A 109 2.14 -5.65 -11.49
N ALA A 110 1.41 -6.05 -10.45
CA ALA A 110 0.84 -5.15 -9.46
C ALA A 110 1.90 -4.29 -8.75
N ILE A 111 3.13 -4.79 -8.54
CA ILE A 111 4.23 -4.01 -7.96
C ILE A 111 4.56 -2.81 -8.86
N THR A 112 4.71 -3.03 -10.16
CA THR A 112 5.10 -1.99 -11.12
C THR A 112 4.09 -0.85 -11.09
N HIS A 113 2.79 -1.18 -11.18
CA HIS A 113 1.74 -0.18 -11.13
C HIS A 113 1.63 0.50 -9.76
N THR A 114 1.71 -0.28 -8.67
CA THR A 114 1.66 0.25 -7.30
C THR A 114 2.75 1.28 -7.04
N ARG A 115 3.97 1.07 -7.56
CA ARG A 115 5.08 2.03 -7.39
C ARG A 115 4.81 3.36 -8.08
N VAL A 116 4.24 3.35 -9.28
CA VAL A 116 3.87 4.57 -10.00
C VAL A 116 2.73 5.30 -9.27
N VAL A 117 1.69 4.56 -8.86
CA VAL A 117 0.56 5.12 -8.09
C VAL A 117 1.04 5.70 -6.75
N ALA A 118 1.95 5.01 -6.06
CA ALA A 118 2.51 5.46 -4.78
C ALA A 118 3.28 6.78 -4.93
N ALA A 119 4.04 6.95 -6.01
CA ALA A 119 4.77 8.19 -6.31
C ALA A 119 3.84 9.39 -6.54
N ALA A 120 2.63 9.16 -7.07
CA ALA A 120 1.60 10.16 -7.26
C ALA A 120 0.55 10.21 -6.13
N TYR A 121 0.66 9.44 -5.05
CA TYR A 121 -0.49 9.20 -4.18
C TYR A 121 -0.98 10.46 -3.44
N HIS A 122 -0.09 11.35 -3.01
CA HIS A 122 -0.45 12.53 -2.23
C HIS A 122 -1.01 13.67 -3.12
N PRO A 123 -1.99 14.46 -2.64
CA PRO A 123 -2.43 15.65 -3.35
C PRO A 123 -1.28 16.61 -3.66
N GLY A 124 -1.25 17.13 -4.88
CA GLY A 124 -0.20 18.03 -5.37
C GLY A 124 1.08 17.35 -5.86
N THR A 125 1.14 16.02 -5.90
CA THR A 125 2.21 15.29 -6.61
C THR A 125 1.74 14.90 -8.00
N ASP A 126 2.62 15.05 -8.98
CA ASP A 126 2.43 14.58 -10.34
C ASP A 126 3.45 13.47 -10.65
N ALA A 127 2.99 12.42 -11.32
CA ALA A 127 3.86 11.39 -11.88
C ALA A 127 3.31 10.99 -13.25
N PRO A 128 4.10 11.13 -14.33
CA PRO A 128 3.66 10.75 -15.67
C PRO A 128 3.12 9.31 -15.71
N GLY A 129 1.93 9.14 -16.29
CA GLY A 129 1.30 7.82 -16.46
C GLY A 129 0.61 7.27 -15.21
N ALA A 130 0.48 8.03 -14.11
CA ALA A 130 -0.15 7.54 -12.88
C ALA A 130 -1.60 7.08 -13.08
N ASP A 131 -2.40 7.79 -13.87
CA ASP A 131 -3.78 7.37 -14.17
C ASP A 131 -3.82 6.05 -14.94
N GLY A 132 -2.93 5.88 -15.93
CA GLY A 132 -2.81 4.62 -16.67
C GLY A 132 -2.37 3.47 -15.76
N ALA A 133 -1.36 3.69 -14.91
CA ALA A 133 -0.91 2.70 -13.95
C ALA A 133 -2.01 2.33 -12.93
N LEU A 134 -2.82 3.30 -12.49
CA LEU A 134 -3.93 3.04 -11.59
C LEU A 134 -5.02 2.21 -12.26
N ALA A 135 -5.36 2.50 -13.52
CA ALA A 135 -6.33 1.72 -14.28
C ALA A 135 -5.88 0.25 -14.40
N GLU A 136 -4.65 0.01 -14.84
CA GLU A 136 -4.06 -1.33 -14.93
C GLU A 136 -4.02 -2.03 -13.57
N LEU A 137 -3.68 -1.31 -12.49
CA LEU A 137 -3.70 -1.87 -11.14
C LEU A 137 -5.11 -2.31 -10.73
N VAL A 138 -6.13 -1.50 -11.02
CA VAL A 138 -7.54 -1.81 -10.71
C VAL A 138 -8.00 -3.04 -11.47
N ASP A 139 -7.61 -3.20 -12.74
CA ASP A 139 -7.96 -4.36 -13.57
C ASP A 139 -7.35 -5.68 -13.04
N LEU A 140 -6.25 -5.61 -12.29
CA LEU A 140 -5.65 -6.78 -11.62
C LEU A 140 -6.34 -7.16 -10.30
N LEU A 141 -7.15 -6.28 -9.72
CA LEU A 141 -7.82 -6.55 -8.43
C LEU A 141 -9.04 -7.45 -8.62
N PRO A 142 -9.42 -8.23 -7.58
CA PRO A 142 -10.74 -8.85 -7.55
C PRO A 142 -11.84 -7.81 -7.74
N ALA A 143 -12.90 -8.20 -8.47
CA ALA A 143 -14.07 -7.35 -8.66
C ALA A 143 -14.64 -6.88 -7.32
N GLY A 144 -15.06 -5.62 -7.27
CA GLY A 144 -15.63 -5.03 -6.06
C GLY A 144 -16.15 -3.63 -6.31
N GLU A 145 -16.87 -3.11 -5.31
CA GLU A 145 -17.40 -1.75 -5.35
C GLU A 145 -16.26 -0.71 -5.38
N PRO A 146 -16.45 0.45 -6.04
CA PRO A 146 -15.39 1.45 -6.22
C PRO A 146 -14.66 1.85 -4.93
N GLU A 147 -15.37 2.02 -3.82
CA GLU A 147 -14.71 2.39 -2.56
C GLU A 147 -13.86 1.26 -1.96
N ALA A 148 -14.28 0.00 -2.15
CA ALA A 148 -13.54 -1.17 -1.70
C ALA A 148 -12.29 -1.40 -2.54
N LEU A 149 -12.37 -1.13 -3.86
CA LEU A 149 -11.22 -1.11 -4.77
C LEU A 149 -10.22 -0.01 -4.37
N ALA A 150 -10.70 1.21 -4.11
CA ALA A 150 -9.84 2.31 -3.67
C ALA A 150 -9.09 1.99 -2.37
N GLN A 151 -9.75 1.34 -1.40
CA GLN A 151 -9.08 0.91 -0.17
C GLN A 151 -8.05 -0.21 -0.43
N HIS A 152 -8.30 -1.12 -1.37
CA HIS A 152 -7.34 -2.15 -1.76
C HIS A 152 -6.07 -1.52 -2.34
N VAL A 153 -6.23 -0.59 -3.29
CA VAL A 153 -5.11 0.20 -3.84
C VAL A 153 -4.35 0.91 -2.72
N ALA A 154 -5.06 1.54 -1.78
CA ALA A 154 -4.44 2.25 -0.66
C ALA A 154 -3.59 1.31 0.23
N LEU A 155 -4.01 0.06 0.44
CA LEU A 155 -3.25 -0.93 1.19
C LEU A 155 -1.97 -1.34 0.45
N LEU A 156 -2.04 -1.58 -0.87
CA LEU A 156 -0.86 -1.88 -1.69
C LEU A 156 0.13 -0.70 -1.71
N VAL A 157 -0.36 0.54 -1.86
CA VAL A 157 0.47 1.75 -1.80
C VAL A 157 1.15 1.89 -0.44
N GLN A 158 0.46 1.59 0.67
CA GLN A 158 1.04 1.64 2.01
C GLN A 158 2.06 0.51 2.27
N ALA A 159 1.89 -0.65 1.63
CA ALA A 159 2.86 -1.74 1.65
C ALA A 159 4.09 -1.49 0.73
N CYS A 160 4.08 -0.42 -0.06
CA CYS A 160 5.16 -0.08 -0.99
C CYS A 160 6.29 0.69 -0.29
N GLU A 161 6.54 1.96 -0.66
CA GLU A 161 7.74 2.70 -0.22
C GLU A 161 7.86 2.85 1.30
N ALA A 162 6.73 2.98 2.00
CA ALA A 162 6.72 3.10 3.46
C ALA A 162 7.26 1.82 4.14
N THR A 163 6.89 0.63 3.64
CA THR A 163 7.38 -0.65 4.18
C THR A 163 8.77 -0.98 3.66
N ALA A 164 9.08 -0.61 2.41
CA ALA A 164 10.44 -0.67 1.87
C ALA A 164 11.43 0.13 2.74
N GLY A 165 11.04 1.30 3.23
CA GLY A 165 11.81 2.08 4.20
C GLY A 165 12.04 1.32 5.50
N LEU A 166 11.00 0.70 6.08
CA LEU A 166 11.11 -0.12 7.29
C LEU A 166 12.11 -1.27 7.11
N ILE A 167 12.06 -1.98 5.97
CA ILE A 167 13.00 -3.06 5.64
C ILE A 167 14.44 -2.53 5.59
N ARG A 168 14.65 -1.33 5.02
CA ARG A 168 15.96 -0.66 4.97
C ARG A 168 16.42 -0.07 6.31
N GLY A 169 15.62 -0.19 7.38
CA GLY A 169 15.97 0.26 8.73
C GLY A 169 15.37 1.61 9.13
N ASP A 170 14.50 2.21 8.31
CA ASP A 170 13.80 3.43 8.72
C ASP A 170 12.86 3.13 9.90
N THR A 171 12.82 4.04 10.86
CA THR A 171 11.90 3.97 12.02
C THR A 171 10.64 4.81 11.83
N LEU A 172 10.62 5.65 10.78
CA LEU A 172 9.52 6.56 10.43
C LEU A 172 9.06 6.30 8.98
N PRO A 173 8.11 5.38 8.76
CA PRO A 173 7.62 5.06 7.41
C PRO A 173 6.91 6.27 6.77
N VAL A 174 6.37 7.17 7.60
CA VAL A 174 5.89 8.48 7.21
C VAL A 174 6.40 9.49 8.23
N LYS A 175 7.13 10.51 7.77
CA LYS A 175 7.77 11.51 8.66
C LYS A 175 6.78 12.54 9.21
N ALA A 176 5.84 12.99 8.38
CA ALA A 176 4.88 14.01 8.73
C ALA A 176 3.55 13.82 7.99
N THR A 177 2.50 14.45 8.50
CA THR A 177 1.16 14.43 7.91
C THR A 177 0.58 15.85 7.88
N LYS A 178 -0.27 16.17 6.89
CA LYS A 178 -0.90 17.49 6.78
C LYS A 178 -2.23 17.51 7.51
N ARG A 179 -2.55 18.63 8.17
CA ARG A 179 -3.80 18.87 8.90
C ARG A 179 -4.32 20.27 8.63
N VAL A 180 -5.62 20.48 8.79
CA VAL A 180 -6.26 21.79 8.67
C VAL A 180 -6.52 22.33 10.07
N ALA A 181 -5.91 23.45 10.41
CA ALA A 181 -6.16 24.16 11.66
C ALA A 181 -7.52 24.87 11.63
N ALA A 182 -7.98 25.37 12.80
CA ALA A 182 -9.31 25.98 12.93
C ALA A 182 -9.50 27.25 12.06
N ASP A 183 -8.40 27.93 11.73
CA ASP A 183 -8.35 29.08 10.84
C ASP A 183 -8.29 28.71 9.34
N GLY A 184 -8.34 27.41 9.01
CA GLY A 184 -8.23 26.88 7.65
C GLY A 184 -6.80 26.65 7.17
N THR A 185 -5.78 27.01 7.95
CA THR A 185 -4.38 26.86 7.55
C THR A 185 -3.98 25.37 7.49
N VAL A 186 -3.28 24.97 6.42
CA VAL A 186 -2.69 23.63 6.33
C VAL A 186 -1.36 23.60 7.10
N VAL A 187 -1.32 22.81 8.18
CA VAL A 187 -0.14 22.61 9.02
C VAL A 187 0.46 21.22 8.82
N ALA A 188 1.78 21.14 8.85
CA ALA A 188 2.49 19.87 8.93
C ALA A 188 2.58 19.41 10.38
N VAL A 189 2.20 18.17 10.64
CA VAL A 189 2.29 17.51 11.95
C VAL A 189 3.36 16.44 11.86
N ASP A 190 4.41 16.60 12.67
CA ASP A 190 5.47 15.61 12.82
C ASP A 190 4.94 14.32 13.45
N LEU A 191 5.42 13.18 12.94
CA LEU A 191 5.06 11.84 13.40
C LEU A 191 6.17 11.17 14.23
N THR A 192 7.24 11.90 14.56
CA THR A 192 8.25 11.40 15.52
C THR A 192 7.60 10.95 16.82
N GLY A 193 8.00 9.77 17.31
CA GLY A 193 7.41 9.11 18.49
C GLY A 193 6.07 8.40 18.24
N ARG A 194 5.45 8.62 17.08
CA ARG A 194 4.15 8.05 16.66
C ARG A 194 4.19 7.61 15.19
N PRO A 195 5.11 6.70 14.81
CA PRO A 195 5.42 6.35 13.42
C PRO A 195 4.23 5.84 12.60
N PHE A 196 3.23 5.27 13.28
CA PHE A 196 2.00 4.74 12.68
C PHE A 196 0.77 5.59 13.02
N GLY A 197 0.97 6.83 13.50
CA GLY A 197 -0.11 7.69 13.98
C GLY A 197 -0.75 7.20 15.28
N GLU A 198 -1.81 7.88 15.72
CA GLU A 198 -2.47 7.63 17.00
C GLU A 198 -3.99 7.86 16.90
N GLY A 199 -4.71 7.40 17.93
CA GLY A 199 -6.14 7.64 18.09
C GLY A 199 -6.97 7.13 16.90
N PRO A 200 -8.04 7.84 16.52
CA PRO A 200 -8.91 7.47 15.39
C PRO A 200 -8.22 7.42 14.02
N ARG A 201 -6.96 7.88 13.93
CA ARG A 201 -6.14 7.89 12.71
C ARG A 201 -4.88 7.02 12.82
N ARG A 202 -4.76 6.19 13.86
CA ARG A 202 -3.71 5.16 13.96
C ARG A 202 -3.83 4.19 12.79
N CYS A 203 -2.71 3.84 12.18
CA CYS A 203 -2.62 2.92 11.06
C CYS A 203 -3.19 1.56 11.46
N PRO A 204 -4.23 1.06 10.76
CA PRO A 204 -4.78 -0.27 11.05
C PRO A 204 -3.83 -1.40 10.64
N GLY A 205 -2.94 -1.17 9.67
CA GLY A 205 -1.98 -2.16 9.17
C GLY A 205 -0.62 -2.15 9.87
N GLU A 206 -0.48 -1.52 11.05
CA GLU A 206 0.81 -1.44 11.75
C GLU A 206 1.42 -2.84 12.01
N TRP A 207 0.61 -3.79 12.49
CA TRP A 207 1.08 -5.13 12.79
C TRP A 207 1.53 -5.88 11.53
N HIS A 208 0.75 -5.79 10.44
CA HIS A 208 1.12 -6.37 9.14
C HIS A 208 2.43 -5.78 8.60
N ALA A 209 2.56 -4.44 8.60
CA ALA A 209 3.76 -3.77 8.09
C ALA A 209 5.02 -4.14 8.89
N ARG A 210 4.91 -4.24 10.22
CA ARG A 210 6.03 -4.65 11.08
C ARG A 210 6.41 -6.11 10.88
N ALA A 211 5.43 -7.01 10.80
CA ALA A 211 5.68 -8.43 10.59
C ALA A 211 6.38 -8.68 9.24
N LEU A 212 5.90 -8.02 8.17
CA LEU A 212 6.54 -8.08 6.84
C LEU A 212 7.95 -7.49 6.85
N ALA A 213 8.14 -6.34 7.49
CA ALA A 213 9.46 -5.71 7.54
C ALA A 213 10.48 -6.54 8.33
N GLU A 214 10.07 -7.13 9.47
CA GLU A 214 10.93 -7.98 10.28
C GLU A 214 11.32 -9.27 9.55
N ALA A 215 10.39 -9.89 8.82
CA ALA A 215 10.63 -11.11 8.06
C ALA A 215 11.61 -10.95 6.88
N LEU A 216 11.88 -9.70 6.47
CA LEU A 216 12.65 -9.34 5.28
C LEU A 216 13.94 -8.56 5.56
N ARG A 217 14.22 -8.26 6.83
CA ARG A 217 15.51 -7.76 7.30
C ARG A 217 16.53 -8.88 7.38
#